data_AF-A0A0D2DLM5-F1
#
_entry.id   AF-A0A0D2DLM5-F1
#
_cell.length_a   1.000
_cell.length_b   1.000
_cell.length_c   1.000
_cell.angle_alpha   90.00
_cell.angle_beta   90.00
_cell.angle_gamma   90.00
#
_symmetry.space_group_name_H-M   'P 1'
#
loop_
_entity.id
_entity.type
_entity.pdbx_description
1 polymer ?
#
loop_
_entity_poly.entity_id
_entity_poly.type
_entity_poly.pdbx_seq_one_letter_code
_entity_poly.pdbx_strand_id
1 'polypeptide(L)'
;MTSKIFQQLFDAGQAALISNTGKPQARFNYAQLSDYNIPLSQQHHQQQQWSQNCQNPDPQCKPHHGMLVQKISEGRRWTKIAAGISGTISACLSAIMGAIMIFTVWKYQKTKNLYVKDRTWGPWAKDTVTWPTYMMAAASIATSLASLVSLVALCRRSKRKAAFFSVIYVIMHIGSWVAVSVVYRVMKTDKDLWGWSCTDAAKAIQKELGSNVLNFENLCKLQGSSWEVSIGEVVIKMMTSAASWFVSRRQAGLESVLSLDLGA
;
A
#
# COMPACT_ATOMS: atom_id res chain seq x y z
N MET A 1 17.22 -8.25 10.06
CA MET A 1 16.33 -8.06 11.24
C MET A 1 14.89 -7.73 10.83
N THR A 2 14.68 -7.03 9.71
CA THR A 2 13.36 -6.70 9.13
C THR A 2 12.56 -7.92 8.62
N SER A 3 13.22 -8.94 8.09
CA SER A 3 12.56 -10.17 7.58
C SER A 3 11.79 -10.95 8.65
N LYS A 4 12.28 -11.03 9.90
CA LYS A 4 11.58 -11.75 10.98
C LYS A 4 10.30 -11.06 11.45
N ILE A 5 10.29 -9.72 11.45
CA ILE A 5 9.11 -8.94 11.85
C ILE A 5 8.02 -9.03 10.77
N PHE A 6 8.42 -9.02 9.50
CA PHE A 6 7.50 -9.21 8.37
C PHE A 6 6.87 -10.61 8.36
N GLN A 7 7.66 -11.65 8.66
CA GLN A 7 7.16 -13.01 8.77
C GLN A 7 6.16 -13.18 9.92
N GLN A 8 6.44 -12.60 11.09
CA GLN A 8 5.52 -12.66 12.24
C GLN A 8 4.18 -11.94 11.99
N LEU A 9 4.15 -10.87 11.20
CA LEU A 9 2.91 -10.17 10.85
C LEU A 9 2.10 -10.93 9.78
N PHE A 10 2.77 -11.66 8.88
CA PHE A 10 2.13 -12.47 7.86
C PHE A 10 1.43 -13.71 8.46
N ASP A 11 2.10 -14.39 9.38
CA ASP A 11 1.57 -15.60 10.02
C ASP A 11 0.33 -15.30 10.90
N ALA A 12 0.30 -14.13 11.54
CA ALA A 12 -0.87 -13.67 12.30
C ALA A 12 -2.09 -13.36 11.41
N GLY A 13 -1.89 -12.98 10.15
CA GLY A 13 -2.95 -12.67 9.19
C GLY A 13 -3.65 -13.90 8.62
N GLN A 14 -2.92 -15.00 8.41
CA GLN A 14 -3.50 -16.23 7.84
C GLN A 14 -4.45 -16.94 8.81
N ALA A 15 -4.22 -16.86 10.12
CA ALA A 15 -5.08 -17.48 11.13
C ALA A 15 -6.52 -16.91 11.16
N ALA A 16 -6.74 -15.70 10.64
CA ALA A 16 -8.05 -15.04 10.65
C ALA A 16 -8.94 -15.36 9.44
N LEU A 17 -8.43 -16.01 8.39
CA LEU A 17 -9.13 -16.13 7.10
C LEU A 17 -9.88 -17.46 6.87
N ILE A 18 -9.81 -18.43 7.78
CA ILE A 18 -10.36 -19.79 7.53
C ILE A 18 -11.80 -19.99 8.05
N SER A 19 -12.43 -19.01 8.72
CA SER A 19 -13.77 -19.20 9.31
C SER A 19 -14.84 -18.26 8.76
N ASN A 20 -15.34 -18.54 7.54
CA ASN A 20 -16.77 -18.37 7.16
C ASN A 20 -16.97 -18.55 5.65
N THR A 21 -17.43 -19.72 5.23
CA THR A 21 -18.03 -19.93 3.91
C THR A 21 -19.46 -20.42 4.09
N GLY A 22 -20.43 -19.53 3.82
CA GLY A 22 -21.83 -19.94 3.71
C GLY A 22 -22.84 -18.82 3.94
N LYS A 23 -23.09 -17.98 2.92
CA LYS A 23 -24.42 -17.40 2.63
C LYS A 23 -24.43 -16.62 1.30
N PRO A 24 -25.60 -16.50 0.63
CA PRO A 24 -25.72 -16.31 -0.81
C PRO A 24 -25.53 -14.85 -1.26
N GLN A 25 -25.08 -14.71 -2.51
CA GLN A 25 -24.85 -13.46 -3.22
C GLN A 25 -26.16 -12.74 -3.54
N ALA A 26 -26.36 -11.56 -2.96
CA ALA A 26 -27.29 -10.56 -3.48
C ALA A 26 -26.59 -9.75 -4.59
N ARG A 27 -27.21 -9.65 -5.77
CA ARG A 27 -26.76 -8.83 -6.91
C ARG A 27 -26.64 -7.37 -6.46
N PHE A 28 -25.44 -6.82 -6.63
CA PHE A 28 -25.09 -5.45 -6.27
C PHE A 28 -25.36 -4.51 -7.46
N ASN A 29 -26.18 -3.49 -7.27
CA ASN A 29 -26.44 -2.45 -8.27
C ASN A 29 -25.55 -1.24 -7.95
N TYR A 30 -24.54 -0.99 -8.77
CA TYR A 30 -23.46 -0.02 -8.50
C TYR A 30 -23.90 1.46 -8.57
N ALA A 31 -25.12 1.73 -9.03
CA ALA A 31 -25.61 3.09 -9.26
C ALA A 31 -26.09 3.83 -7.98
N GLN A 32 -26.34 3.13 -6.86
CA GLN A 32 -26.90 3.76 -5.65
C GLN A 32 -25.88 4.24 -4.60
N LEU A 33 -24.59 3.95 -4.76
CA LEU A 33 -23.56 4.32 -3.78
C LEU A 33 -22.93 5.70 -4.01
N SER A 34 -23.41 6.46 -5.02
CA SER A 34 -22.83 7.77 -5.37
C SER A 34 -23.47 8.96 -4.66
N ASP A 35 -24.60 8.80 -3.95
CA ASP A 35 -25.41 9.95 -3.48
C ASP A 35 -25.42 10.22 -1.96
N TYR A 36 -24.82 9.41 -1.10
CA TYR A 36 -24.82 9.70 0.34
C TYR A 36 -23.57 10.49 0.81
N ASN A 37 -23.39 11.68 0.25
CA ASN A 37 -22.58 12.73 0.86
C ASN A 37 -23.50 13.75 1.55
N ILE A 38 -24.16 13.34 2.64
CA ILE A 38 -24.82 14.30 3.53
C ILE A 38 -23.73 15.25 4.05
N PRO A 39 -23.83 16.57 3.82
CA PRO A 39 -22.89 17.53 4.35
C PRO A 39 -22.82 17.41 5.87
N LEU A 40 -21.62 17.41 6.46
CA LEU A 40 -21.42 17.34 7.91
C LEU A 40 -22.25 18.40 8.69
N SER A 41 -22.58 19.53 8.07
CA SER A 41 -23.45 20.57 8.62
C SER A 41 -24.91 20.13 8.74
N GLN A 42 -25.40 19.31 7.81
CA GLN A 42 -26.77 18.81 7.80
C GLN A 42 -26.95 17.67 8.81
N GLN A 43 -25.90 16.86 9.03
CA GLN A 43 -25.85 15.89 10.14
C GLN A 43 -25.97 16.59 11.51
N HIS A 44 -25.27 17.72 11.70
CA HIS A 44 -25.33 18.47 12.96
C HIS A 44 -26.71 19.06 13.24
N HIS A 45 -27.42 19.57 12.23
CA HIS A 45 -28.77 20.09 12.39
C HIS A 45 -29.80 18.98 12.69
N GLN A 46 -29.75 17.85 11.99
CA GLN A 46 -30.62 16.71 12.30
C GLN A 46 -30.35 16.16 13.72
N GLN A 47 -29.10 16.12 14.14
CA GLN A 47 -28.73 15.65 15.48
C GLN A 47 -29.19 16.63 16.59
N GLN A 48 -29.15 17.95 16.34
CA GLN A 48 -29.69 18.94 17.27
C GLN A 48 -31.22 18.89 17.38
N GLN A 49 -31.92 18.70 16.26
CA GLN A 49 -33.38 18.63 16.24
C GLN A 49 -33.89 17.37 16.95
N TRP A 50 -33.20 16.24 16.82
CA TRP A 50 -33.50 15.00 17.56
C TRP A 50 -33.24 15.14 19.08
N SER A 51 -32.16 15.83 19.47
CA SER A 51 -31.84 16.07 20.88
C SER A 51 -32.91 16.90 21.59
N GLN A 52 -33.53 17.86 20.90
CA GLN A 52 -34.61 18.67 21.49
C GLN A 52 -35.91 17.87 21.63
N ASN A 53 -36.22 16.96 20.69
CA ASN A 53 -37.41 16.11 20.77
C ASN A 53 -37.34 15.05 21.88
N CYS A 54 -36.15 14.59 22.28
CA CYS A 54 -36.00 13.64 23.42
C CYS A 54 -35.97 14.31 24.81
N GLN A 55 -36.10 15.63 24.92
CA GLN A 55 -36.21 16.32 26.22
C GLN A 55 -37.64 16.38 26.75
N ASN A 56 -38.64 16.10 25.90
CA ASN A 56 -40.00 15.84 26.35
C ASN A 56 -40.04 14.40 26.91
N PRO A 57 -40.68 14.11 28.07
CA PRO A 57 -40.79 12.76 28.63
C PRO A 57 -41.79 11.93 27.81
N ASP A 58 -41.48 11.72 26.53
CA ASP A 58 -42.17 10.78 25.68
C ASP A 58 -41.49 9.41 25.87
N PRO A 59 -42.20 8.35 26.32
CA PRO A 59 -41.62 7.03 26.59
C PRO A 59 -41.01 6.34 25.35
N GLN A 60 -41.02 6.97 24.18
CA GLN A 60 -40.52 6.39 22.92
C GLN A 60 -39.11 6.80 22.47
N CYS A 61 -38.33 7.58 23.23
CA CYS A 61 -36.90 7.74 22.91
C CYS A 61 -36.12 6.45 23.23
N LYS A 62 -36.11 5.50 22.28
CA LYS A 62 -35.35 4.25 22.39
C LYS A 62 -33.84 4.56 22.38
N PRO A 63 -33.07 4.16 23.41
CA PRO A 63 -31.63 4.44 23.53
C PRO A 63 -30.75 3.78 22.45
N HIS A 64 -31.32 2.93 21.59
CA HIS A 64 -30.60 2.16 20.56
C HIS A 64 -30.02 3.03 19.42
N HIS A 65 -30.66 4.16 19.09
CA HIS A 65 -30.26 5.00 17.95
C HIS A 65 -28.90 5.69 18.16
N GLY A 66 -28.65 6.22 19.37
CA GLY A 66 -27.38 6.85 19.71
C GLY A 66 -26.19 5.89 19.57
N MET A 67 -26.40 4.62 19.96
CA MET A 67 -25.37 3.58 19.88
C MET A 67 -25.02 3.22 18.42
N LEU A 68 -26.01 3.14 17.52
CA LEU A 68 -25.77 2.86 16.09
C LEU A 68 -25.00 3.99 15.40
N VAL A 69 -25.39 5.25 15.63
CA VAL A 69 -24.71 6.42 15.06
C VAL A 69 -23.26 6.50 15.53
N GLN A 70 -23.02 6.26 16.82
CA GLN A 70 -21.67 6.21 17.38
C GLN A 70 -20.82 5.13 16.69
N LYS A 71 -21.35 3.91 16.56
CA LYS A 71 -20.64 2.78 15.95
C LYS A 71 -20.29 3.01 14.47
N ILE A 72 -21.20 3.64 13.72
CA ILE A 72 -20.94 4.03 12.32
C ILE A 72 -19.81 5.07 12.26
N SER A 73 -19.85 6.10 13.12
CA SER A 73 -18.83 7.16 13.14
C SER A 73 -17.43 6.66 13.51
N GLU A 74 -17.35 5.74 14.47
CA GLU A 74 -16.10 5.10 14.89
C GLU A 74 -15.49 4.28 13.74
N GLY A 75 -16.29 3.44 13.06
CA GLY A 75 -15.81 2.68 11.92
C GLY A 75 -15.25 3.57 10.81
N ARG A 76 -15.89 4.72 10.53
CA ARG A 76 -15.43 5.69 9.52
C ARG A 76 -14.14 6.40 9.94
N ARG A 77 -13.91 6.60 11.24
CA ARG A 77 -12.66 7.14 11.77
C ARG A 77 -11.53 6.13 11.64
N TRP A 78 -11.77 4.87 12.02
CA TRP A 78 -10.78 3.80 11.93
C TRP A 78 -10.33 3.51 10.50
N THR A 79 -11.24 3.52 9.52
CA THR A 79 -10.86 3.33 8.11
C THR A 79 -9.97 4.46 7.59
N LYS A 80 -10.24 5.71 7.98
CA LYS A 80 -9.38 6.86 7.62
C LYS A 80 -8.01 6.77 8.27
N ILE A 81 -7.93 6.37 9.54
CA ILE A 81 -6.67 6.18 10.26
C ILE A 81 -5.86 5.07 9.61
N ALA A 82 -6.47 3.92 9.33
CA ALA A 82 -5.81 2.80 8.67
C ALA A 82 -5.31 3.18 7.26
N ALA A 83 -6.13 3.88 6.48
CA ALA A 83 -5.73 4.39 5.18
C ALA A 83 -4.55 5.37 5.28
N GLY A 84 -4.57 6.29 6.24
CA GLY A 84 -3.47 7.22 6.50
C GLY A 84 -2.17 6.50 6.89
N ILE A 85 -2.23 5.57 7.85
CA ILE A 85 -1.07 4.79 8.28
C ILE A 85 -0.49 3.97 7.12
N SER A 86 -1.33 3.25 6.38
CA SER A 86 -0.89 2.47 5.22
C SER A 86 -0.24 3.35 4.14
N GLY A 87 -0.77 4.55 3.91
CA GLY A 87 -0.20 5.53 2.97
C GLY A 87 1.17 6.04 3.42
N THR A 88 1.34 6.32 4.71
CA THR A 88 2.64 6.74 5.27
C THR A 88 3.68 5.63 5.16
N ILE A 89 3.32 4.40 5.56
CA ILE A 89 4.22 3.24 5.43
C ILE A 89 4.63 3.06 3.97
N SER A 90 3.68 3.12 3.05
CA SER A 90 3.93 2.96 1.61
C SER A 90 4.85 4.05 1.05
N ALA A 91 4.66 5.30 1.47
CA ALA A 91 5.54 6.41 1.10
C ALA A 91 6.98 6.18 1.58
N CYS A 92 7.16 5.77 2.84
CA CYS A 92 8.47 5.53 3.42
C CYS A 92 9.19 4.35 2.75
N LEU A 93 8.51 3.20 2.60
CA LEU A 93 9.07 2.01 1.96
C LEU A 93 9.46 2.31 0.51
N SER A 94 8.57 2.97 -0.24
CA SER A 94 8.84 3.36 -1.63
C SER A 94 10.00 4.35 -1.74
N ALA A 95 10.12 5.33 -0.84
CA ALA A 95 11.25 6.26 -0.84
C ALA A 95 12.59 5.54 -0.57
N ILE A 96 12.61 4.61 0.39
CA ILE A 96 13.80 3.82 0.73
C ILE A 96 14.21 2.92 -0.46
N MET A 97 13.25 2.19 -1.05
CA MET A 97 13.52 1.37 -2.24
C MET A 97 14.04 2.21 -3.40
N GLY A 98 13.41 3.35 -3.68
CA GLY A 98 13.86 4.29 -4.69
C GLY A 98 15.31 4.75 -4.46
N ALA A 99 15.64 5.11 -3.23
CA ALA A 99 17.01 5.49 -2.85
C ALA A 99 18.03 4.34 -3.07
N ILE A 100 17.67 3.10 -2.72
CA ILE A 100 18.51 1.92 -2.96
C ILE A 100 18.76 1.71 -4.46
N MET A 101 17.72 1.82 -5.30
CA MET A 101 17.83 1.64 -6.74
C MET A 101 18.67 2.75 -7.39
N ILE A 102 18.45 4.01 -6.99
CA ILE A 102 19.27 5.14 -7.44
C ILE A 102 20.74 4.95 -7.03
N PHE A 103 20.99 4.54 -5.78
CA PHE A 103 22.33 4.25 -5.29
C PHE A 103 23.02 3.14 -6.11
N THR A 104 22.29 2.07 -6.44
CA THR A 104 22.80 0.97 -7.26
C THR A 104 23.19 1.45 -8.66
N VAL A 105 22.33 2.23 -9.32
CA VAL A 105 22.62 2.82 -10.62
C VAL A 105 23.81 3.77 -10.55
N TRP A 106 23.87 4.63 -9.53
CA TRP A 106 24.99 5.56 -9.34
C TRP A 106 26.31 4.81 -9.15
N LYS A 107 26.32 3.75 -8.33
CA LYS A 107 27.49 2.87 -8.15
C LYS A 107 27.90 2.24 -9.47
N TYR A 108 26.97 1.69 -10.25
CA TYR A 108 27.25 1.14 -11.57
C TYR A 108 27.92 2.17 -12.49
N GLN A 109 27.35 3.37 -12.62
CA GLN A 109 27.91 4.40 -13.50
C GLN A 109 29.32 4.83 -13.08
N LYS A 110 29.60 4.85 -11.77
CA LYS A 110 30.92 5.21 -11.24
C LYS A 110 31.95 4.10 -11.37
N THR A 111 31.55 2.83 -11.32
CA THR A 111 32.50 1.71 -11.29
C THR A 111 32.57 0.91 -12.59
N LYS A 112 31.68 1.12 -13.56
CA LYS A 112 31.64 0.38 -14.84
C LYS A 112 32.94 0.40 -15.65
N ASN A 113 33.74 1.45 -15.50
CA ASN A 113 34.99 1.63 -16.24
C ASN A 113 36.25 1.33 -15.38
N LEU A 114 36.09 0.75 -14.19
CA LEU A 114 37.25 0.36 -13.40
C LEU A 114 38.01 -0.77 -14.08
N TYR A 115 39.33 -0.69 -14.06
CA TYR A 115 40.19 -1.76 -14.54
C TYR A 115 40.12 -2.95 -13.59
N VAL A 116 39.99 -4.15 -14.15
CA VAL A 116 40.01 -5.43 -13.44
C VAL A 116 41.01 -6.32 -14.16
N LYS A 117 41.91 -6.96 -13.42
CA LYS A 117 42.92 -7.84 -13.98
C LYS A 117 42.24 -8.99 -14.74
N ASP A 118 42.86 -9.39 -15.85
CA ASP A 118 42.39 -10.50 -16.69
C ASP A 118 41.00 -10.26 -17.35
N ARG A 119 40.51 -9.01 -17.41
CA ARG A 119 39.32 -8.62 -18.16
C ARG A 119 39.52 -7.34 -18.96
N THR A 120 38.99 -7.34 -20.18
CA THR A 120 38.97 -6.15 -21.05
C THR A 120 37.74 -5.26 -20.83
N TRP A 121 36.76 -5.75 -20.05
CA TRP A 121 35.61 -4.99 -19.58
C TRP A 121 35.68 -4.85 -18.06
N GLY A 122 35.07 -3.80 -17.51
CA GLY A 122 35.15 -3.49 -16.08
C GLY A 122 34.46 -4.51 -15.17
N PRO A 123 34.20 -4.17 -13.89
CA PRO A 123 33.76 -5.13 -12.88
C PRO A 123 32.33 -5.64 -13.06
N TRP A 124 31.59 -5.13 -14.04
CA TRP A 124 30.19 -5.49 -14.31
C TRP A 124 30.09 -6.47 -15.47
N ALA A 125 28.92 -7.09 -15.64
CA ALA A 125 28.65 -7.96 -16.77
C ALA A 125 28.89 -7.21 -18.09
N LYS A 126 29.43 -7.90 -19.09
CA LYS A 126 29.49 -7.35 -20.45
C LYS A 126 28.06 -7.09 -20.93
N ASP A 127 27.82 -5.91 -21.50
CA ASP A 127 26.50 -5.46 -21.95
C ASP A 127 25.44 -5.50 -20.83
N THR A 128 25.81 -4.96 -19.65
CA THR A 128 24.95 -4.93 -18.46
C THR A 128 23.58 -4.31 -18.75
N VAL A 129 22.53 -5.06 -18.42
CA VAL A 129 21.13 -4.64 -18.56
C VAL A 129 20.70 -3.87 -17.30
N THR A 130 20.41 -2.57 -17.47
CA THR A 130 20.12 -1.67 -16.32
C THR A 130 18.65 -1.25 -16.21
N TRP A 131 17.86 -1.44 -17.27
CA TRP A 131 16.48 -0.96 -17.32
C TRP A 131 15.56 -1.53 -16.22
N PRO A 132 15.70 -2.78 -15.72
CA PRO A 132 14.84 -3.27 -14.65
C PRO A 132 15.03 -2.47 -13.36
N THR A 133 16.26 -2.07 -13.05
CA THR A 133 16.59 -1.22 -11.89
C THR A 133 16.00 0.19 -12.06
N TYR A 134 16.07 0.77 -13.26
CA TYR A 134 15.43 2.07 -13.55
C TYR A 134 13.90 2.01 -13.44
N MET A 135 13.27 0.94 -13.95
CA MET A 135 11.84 0.71 -13.82
C MET A 135 11.42 0.64 -12.35
N MET A 136 12.14 -0.13 -11.54
CA MET A 136 11.89 -0.26 -10.10
C MET A 136 12.05 1.09 -9.38
N ALA A 137 13.07 1.87 -9.72
CA ALA A 137 13.28 3.21 -9.19
C ALA A 137 12.12 4.15 -9.56
N ALA A 138 11.70 4.15 -10.82
CA ALA A 138 10.60 4.99 -11.31
C ALA A 138 9.26 4.64 -10.62
N ALA A 139 8.94 3.35 -10.50
CA ALA A 139 7.74 2.89 -9.80
C ALA A 139 7.74 3.31 -8.32
N SER A 140 8.91 3.21 -7.67
CA SER A 140 9.10 3.64 -6.28
C SER A 140 8.90 5.15 -6.09
N ILE A 141 9.47 5.98 -6.98
CA ILE A 141 9.31 7.43 -6.94
C ILE A 141 7.84 7.81 -7.19
N ALA A 142 7.20 7.23 -8.20
CA ALA A 142 5.80 7.49 -8.53
C ALA A 142 4.88 7.12 -7.35
N THR A 143 5.11 5.98 -6.72
CA THR A 143 4.34 5.53 -5.55
C THR A 143 4.53 6.44 -4.34
N SER A 144 5.77 6.88 -4.09
CA SER A 144 6.08 7.82 -3.01
C SER A 144 5.35 9.16 -3.20
N LEU A 145 5.39 9.71 -4.41
CA LEU A 145 4.66 10.94 -4.75
C LEU A 145 3.15 10.77 -4.64
N ALA A 146 2.59 9.68 -5.15
CA ALA A 146 1.16 9.40 -5.06
C ALA A 146 0.68 9.24 -3.61
N SER A 147 1.50 8.61 -2.77
CA SER A 147 1.22 8.45 -1.34
C SER A 147 1.30 9.79 -0.60
N LEU A 148 2.29 10.63 -0.92
CA LEU A 148 2.39 11.98 -0.37
C LEU A 148 1.17 12.85 -0.74
N VAL A 149 0.76 12.83 -2.01
CA VAL A 149 -0.45 13.54 -2.49
C VAL A 149 -1.69 13.03 -1.74
N SER A 150 -1.81 11.72 -1.54
CA SER A 150 -2.92 11.11 -0.80
C SER A 150 -2.97 11.58 0.65
N LEU A 151 -1.82 11.66 1.32
CA LEU A 151 -1.72 12.17 2.70
C LEU A 151 -2.10 13.65 2.78
N VAL A 152 -1.63 14.49 1.84
CA VAL A 152 -2.00 15.91 1.78
C VAL A 152 -3.51 16.06 1.54
N ALA A 153 -4.10 15.23 0.69
CA ALA A 153 -5.54 15.23 0.44
C ALA A 153 -6.35 14.86 1.69
N LEU A 154 -5.87 13.90 2.50
CA LEU A 154 -6.47 13.55 3.79
C LEU A 154 -6.44 14.73 4.77
N CYS A 155 -5.34 15.48 4.82
CA CYS A 155 -5.21 16.67 5.67
C CYS A 155 -6.14 17.82 5.24
N ARG A 156 -6.40 17.99 3.93
CA ARG A 156 -7.12 19.14 3.39
C ARG A 156 -8.66 19.02 3.35
N ARG A 157 -9.28 17.99 3.95
CA ARG A 157 -10.76 17.81 4.02
C ARG A 157 -11.48 18.02 2.67
N SER A 158 -10.89 17.62 1.53
CA SER A 158 -11.56 17.75 0.23
C SER A 158 -12.70 16.74 0.08
N LYS A 159 -13.95 17.22 -0.08
CA LYS A 159 -15.18 16.42 0.14
C LYS A 159 -15.89 15.86 -1.10
N ARG A 160 -15.53 16.21 -2.35
CA ARG A 160 -16.48 15.96 -3.47
C ARG A 160 -16.09 14.98 -4.58
N LYS A 161 -14.85 14.48 -4.67
CA LYS A 161 -14.47 13.49 -5.72
C LYS A 161 -13.69 12.27 -5.21
N ALA A 162 -13.63 12.03 -3.90
CA ALA A 162 -12.64 11.13 -3.30
C ALA A 162 -12.88 9.62 -3.51
N ALA A 163 -14.13 9.16 -3.68
CA ALA A 163 -14.44 7.73 -3.62
C ALA A 163 -14.04 6.95 -4.88
N PHE A 164 -14.42 7.43 -6.08
CA PHE A 164 -14.10 6.75 -7.34
C PHE A 164 -12.59 6.75 -7.64
N PHE A 165 -11.93 7.89 -7.39
CA PHE A 165 -10.48 8.00 -7.49
C PHE A 165 -9.75 7.04 -6.52
N SER A 166 -10.36 6.71 -5.37
CA SER A 166 -9.75 5.80 -4.39
C SER A 166 -9.71 4.35 -4.87
N VAL A 167 -10.78 3.83 -5.48
CA VAL A 167 -10.81 2.43 -5.95
C VAL A 167 -9.88 2.21 -7.13
N ILE A 168 -9.90 3.10 -8.12
CA ILE A 168 -9.00 3.02 -9.28
C ILE A 168 -7.55 3.11 -8.82
N TYR A 169 -7.24 4.02 -7.88
CA TYR A 169 -5.90 4.14 -7.32
C TYR A 169 -5.43 2.83 -6.68
N VAL A 170 -6.28 2.16 -5.88
CA VAL A 170 -5.94 0.88 -5.27
C VAL A 170 -5.66 -0.19 -6.33
N ILE A 171 -6.51 -0.30 -7.35
CA ILE A 171 -6.34 -1.29 -8.44
C ILE A 171 -5.06 -1.02 -9.21
N MET A 172 -4.80 0.24 -9.60
CA MET A 172 -3.58 0.63 -10.30
C MET A 172 -2.33 0.38 -9.46
N HIS A 173 -2.37 0.67 -8.16
CA HIS A 173 -1.27 0.41 -7.22
C HIS A 173 -0.96 -1.08 -7.13
N ILE A 174 -1.98 -1.92 -6.89
CA ILE A 174 -1.79 -3.37 -6.80
C ILE A 174 -1.28 -3.93 -8.13
N GLY A 175 -1.92 -3.57 -9.24
CA GLY A 175 -1.56 -4.04 -10.57
C GLY A 175 -0.15 -3.63 -10.99
N SER A 176 0.24 -2.38 -10.75
CA SER A 176 1.58 -1.88 -11.09
C SER A 176 2.66 -2.59 -10.28
N TRP A 177 2.47 -2.76 -8.97
CA TRP A 177 3.45 -3.43 -8.13
C TRP A 177 3.55 -4.93 -8.44
N VAL A 178 2.44 -5.62 -8.72
CA VAL A 178 2.49 -7.01 -9.20
C VAL A 178 3.30 -7.11 -10.49
N ALA A 179 3.02 -6.26 -11.48
CA ALA A 179 3.75 -6.26 -12.75
C ALA A 179 5.24 -5.96 -12.55
N VAL A 180 5.56 -4.91 -11.78
CA VAL A 180 6.93 -4.50 -11.45
C VAL A 180 7.68 -5.62 -10.73
N SER A 181 7.09 -6.24 -9.70
CA SER A 181 7.73 -7.33 -8.93
C SER A 181 7.98 -8.57 -9.78
N VAL A 182 7.03 -8.95 -10.65
CA VAL A 182 7.18 -10.08 -11.57
C VAL A 182 8.25 -9.79 -12.60
N VAL A 183 8.18 -8.65 -13.29
CA VAL A 183 9.17 -8.26 -14.31
C VAL A 183 10.56 -8.14 -13.70
N TYR A 184 10.70 -7.51 -12.54
CA TYR A 184 11.99 -7.37 -11.85
C TYR A 184 12.57 -8.72 -11.46
N ARG A 185 11.73 -9.69 -11.07
CA ARG A 185 12.16 -11.06 -10.77
C ARG A 185 12.55 -11.85 -12.01
N VAL A 186 11.76 -11.77 -13.08
CA VAL A 186 12.00 -12.50 -14.34
C VAL A 186 13.26 -11.99 -15.03
N MET A 187 13.51 -10.68 -14.96
CA MET A 187 14.68 -10.05 -15.55
C MET A 187 15.96 -10.24 -14.73
N LYS A 188 15.87 -10.90 -13.57
CA LYS A 188 17.03 -11.29 -12.76
C LYS A 188 17.83 -12.39 -13.48
N THR A 189 18.90 -11.99 -14.15
CA THR A 189 19.81 -12.80 -14.96
C THR A 189 21.26 -12.48 -14.60
N ASP A 190 22.21 -13.24 -15.10
CA ASP A 190 23.64 -12.91 -14.93
C ASP A 190 24.06 -11.61 -15.63
N LYS A 191 23.20 -10.99 -16.45
CA LYS A 191 23.50 -9.76 -17.18
C LYS A 191 22.90 -8.50 -16.57
N ASP A 192 21.94 -8.61 -15.67
CA ASP A 192 21.35 -7.44 -15.02
C ASP A 192 22.11 -7.07 -13.74
N LEU A 193 21.92 -5.84 -13.25
CA LEU A 193 22.62 -5.34 -12.06
C LEU A 193 22.37 -6.18 -10.81
N TRP A 194 21.15 -6.70 -10.62
CA TRP A 194 20.80 -7.52 -9.46
C TRP A 194 21.40 -8.91 -9.59
N GLY A 195 21.12 -9.62 -10.68
CA GLY A 195 21.58 -10.99 -10.82
C GLY A 195 23.10 -11.08 -10.94
N TRP A 196 23.77 -10.16 -11.65
CA TRP A 196 25.25 -10.10 -11.70
C TRP A 196 25.86 -9.93 -10.32
N SER A 197 25.33 -9.01 -9.50
CA SER A 197 25.83 -8.75 -8.14
C SER A 197 25.77 -9.98 -7.24
N CYS A 198 24.91 -10.95 -7.56
CA CYS A 198 24.77 -12.19 -6.80
C CYS A 198 25.64 -13.35 -7.33
N THR A 199 26.44 -13.15 -8.38
CA THR A 199 27.29 -14.21 -8.96
C THR A 199 28.62 -14.38 -8.20
N ASP A 200 29.19 -15.59 -8.28
CA ASP A 200 30.53 -15.86 -7.75
C ASP A 200 31.62 -15.07 -8.49
N ALA A 201 31.42 -14.81 -9.79
CA ALA A 201 32.32 -13.98 -10.58
C ALA A 201 32.40 -12.55 -10.04
N ALA A 202 31.27 -11.93 -9.68
CA ALA A 202 31.24 -10.62 -9.07
C ALA A 202 31.93 -10.64 -7.69
N LYS A 203 31.71 -11.69 -6.90
CA LYS A 203 32.37 -11.87 -5.59
C LYS A 203 33.89 -11.99 -5.71
N ALA A 204 34.40 -12.66 -6.75
CA ALA A 204 35.83 -12.75 -7.01
C ALA A 204 36.43 -11.38 -7.35
N ILE A 205 35.76 -10.59 -8.22
CA ILE A 205 36.18 -9.22 -8.55
C ILE A 205 36.19 -8.31 -7.33
N GLN A 206 35.19 -8.45 -6.45
CA GLN A 206 35.15 -7.68 -5.20
C GLN A 206 36.37 -7.97 -4.30
N LYS A 207 36.91 -9.19 -4.29
CA LYS A 207 38.13 -9.50 -3.54
C LYS A 207 39.35 -8.79 -4.13
N GLU A 208 39.39 -8.59 -5.44
CA GLU A 208 40.46 -7.90 -6.13
C GLU A 208 40.40 -6.38 -5.94
N LEU A 209 39.22 -5.77 -6.15
CA LEU A 209 39.02 -4.32 -6.05
C LEU A 209 38.88 -3.81 -4.60
N GLY A 210 38.59 -4.71 -3.66
CA GLY A 210 38.28 -4.39 -2.27
C GLY A 210 36.83 -3.96 -2.05
N SER A 211 36.27 -4.35 -0.91
CA SER A 211 34.88 -4.08 -0.52
C SER A 211 34.53 -2.60 -0.33
N ASN A 212 35.53 -1.74 -0.13
CA ASN A 212 35.34 -0.29 0.03
C ASN A 212 34.95 0.38 -1.29
N VAL A 213 35.43 -0.15 -2.42
CA VAL A 213 35.15 0.38 -3.75
C VAL A 213 33.81 -0.17 -4.24
N LEU A 214 33.67 -1.50 -4.20
CA LEU A 214 32.52 -2.21 -4.76
C LEU A 214 32.18 -3.44 -3.91
N ASN A 215 31.01 -3.41 -3.27
CA ASN A 215 30.50 -4.51 -2.46
C ASN A 215 29.27 -5.12 -3.13
N PHE A 216 29.50 -6.09 -4.02
CA PHE A 216 28.45 -6.82 -4.74
C PHE A 216 27.56 -7.63 -3.81
N GLU A 217 28.11 -8.19 -2.71
CA GLU A 217 27.31 -8.91 -1.73
C GLU A 217 26.23 -8.01 -1.12
N ASN A 218 26.59 -6.78 -0.76
CA ASN A 218 25.64 -5.81 -0.23
C ASN A 218 24.62 -5.39 -1.31
N LEU A 219 25.06 -5.16 -2.54
CA LEU A 219 24.15 -4.81 -3.64
C LEU A 219 23.15 -5.93 -3.96
N CYS A 220 23.59 -7.18 -3.93
CA CYS A 220 22.74 -8.36 -4.08
C CYS A 220 21.66 -8.42 -2.98
N LYS A 221 22.06 -8.24 -1.72
CA LYS A 221 21.14 -8.24 -0.57
C LYS A 221 20.15 -7.07 -0.61
N LEU A 222 20.62 -5.86 -0.95
CA LEU A 222 19.80 -4.66 -1.01
C LEU A 222 18.74 -4.74 -2.11
N GLN A 223 19.13 -5.19 -3.31
CA GLN A 223 18.20 -5.39 -4.43
C GLN A 223 17.22 -6.54 -4.15
N GLY A 224 17.67 -7.63 -3.52
CA GLY A 224 16.79 -8.70 -3.07
C GLY A 224 15.78 -8.25 -2.01
N SER A 225 16.22 -7.47 -1.02
CA SER A 225 15.33 -6.89 0.00
C SER A 225 14.30 -5.94 -0.62
N SER A 226 14.69 -5.17 -1.64
CA SER A 226 13.76 -4.27 -2.33
C SER A 226 12.69 -5.04 -3.11
N TRP A 227 13.04 -6.20 -3.69
CA TRP A 227 12.05 -7.09 -4.29
C TRP A 227 11.07 -7.65 -3.25
N GLU A 228 11.55 -8.10 -2.08
CA GLU A 228 10.67 -8.55 -1.00
C GLU A 228 9.71 -7.45 -0.52
N VAL A 229 10.22 -6.22 -0.35
CA VAL A 229 9.40 -5.06 0.03
C VAL A 229 8.33 -4.76 -1.02
N SER A 230 8.64 -4.91 -2.32
CA SER A 230 7.64 -4.70 -3.38
C SER A 230 6.47 -5.69 -3.32
N ILE A 231 6.71 -6.93 -2.88
CA ILE A 231 5.63 -7.89 -2.61
C ILE A 231 4.86 -7.47 -1.35
N GLY A 232 5.58 -7.01 -0.32
CA GLY A 232 4.99 -6.47 0.91
C GLY A 232 4.02 -5.30 0.65
N GLU A 233 4.34 -4.41 -0.29
CA GLU A 233 3.45 -3.32 -0.73
C GLU A 233 2.10 -3.85 -1.22
N VAL A 234 2.12 -4.89 -2.07
CA VAL A 234 0.90 -5.51 -2.59
C VAL A 234 0.05 -6.09 -1.46
N VAL A 235 0.68 -6.85 -0.55
CA VAL A 235 -0.01 -7.52 0.56
C VAL A 235 -0.65 -6.48 1.50
N ILE A 236 0.11 -5.47 1.93
CA ILE A 236 -0.38 -4.42 2.84
C ILE A 236 -1.54 -3.66 2.20
N LYS A 237 -1.41 -3.31 0.92
CA LYS A 237 -2.46 -2.58 0.19
C LYS A 237 -3.72 -3.42 0.08
N MET A 238 -3.59 -4.69 -0.30
CA MET A 238 -4.71 -5.62 -0.43
C MET A 238 -5.43 -5.80 0.92
N MET A 239 -4.69 -6.04 2.01
CA MET A 239 -5.27 -6.19 3.36
C MET A 239 -6.02 -4.93 3.80
N THR A 240 -5.40 -3.76 3.64
CA THR A 240 -6.00 -2.49 4.07
C THR A 240 -7.27 -2.19 3.27
N SER A 241 -7.25 -2.44 1.96
CA SER A 241 -8.40 -2.25 1.08
C SER A 241 -9.52 -3.25 1.37
N ALA A 242 -9.20 -4.52 1.61
CA ALA A 242 -10.18 -5.54 1.98
C ALA A 242 -10.85 -5.23 3.33
N ALA A 243 -10.06 -4.87 4.34
CA ALA A 243 -10.57 -4.47 5.65
C ALA A 243 -11.48 -3.24 5.54
N SER A 244 -11.06 -2.21 4.79
CA SER A 244 -11.85 -1.00 4.56
C SER A 244 -13.18 -1.33 3.88
N TRP A 245 -13.16 -2.17 2.83
CA TRP A 245 -14.36 -2.61 2.12
C TRP A 245 -15.32 -3.39 3.02
N PHE A 246 -14.81 -4.29 3.86
CA PHE A 246 -15.61 -5.05 4.80
C PHE A 246 -16.30 -4.15 5.83
N VAL A 247 -15.58 -3.17 6.39
CA VAL A 247 -16.14 -2.18 7.32
C VAL A 247 -17.22 -1.35 6.62
N SER A 248 -16.99 -0.89 5.39
CA SER A 248 -17.99 -0.15 4.62
C SER A 248 -19.26 -0.96 4.34
N ARG A 249 -19.13 -2.27 4.04
CA ARG A 249 -20.30 -3.14 3.88
C ARG A 249 -21.12 -3.28 5.16
N ARG A 250 -20.45 -3.43 6.31
CA ARG A 250 -21.15 -3.46 7.60
C ARG A 250 -21.88 -2.15 7.88
N GLN A 251 -21.25 -1.01 7.60
CA GLN A 251 -21.87 0.30 7.79
C GLN A 251 -23.13 0.49 6.94
N ALA A 252 -23.10 0.09 5.66
CA ALA A 252 -24.27 0.18 4.79
C ALA A 252 -25.47 -0.62 5.32
N GLY A 253 -25.23 -1.81 5.90
CA GLY A 253 -26.28 -2.60 6.53
C GLY A 253 -26.84 -1.98 7.82
N LEU A 254 -26.01 -1.29 8.61
CA LEU A 254 -26.48 -0.53 9.77
C LEU A 254 -27.28 0.70 9.35
N GLU A 255 -26.86 1.41 8.30
CA GLU A 255 -27.58 2.56 7.76
C GLU A 255 -28.97 2.16 7.23
N SER A 256 -29.10 1.02 6.55
CA SER A 256 -30.42 0.55 6.09
C SER A 256 -31.37 0.23 7.25
N VAL A 257 -30.87 -0.34 8.35
CA VAL A 257 -31.69 -0.60 9.55
C VAL A 257 -32.12 0.71 10.19
N LEU A 258 -31.20 1.68 10.27
CA LEU A 258 -31.49 3.01 10.81
C LEU A 258 -32.55 3.76 9.99
N SER A 259 -32.49 3.68 8.66
CA SER A 259 -33.48 4.30 7.78
C SER A 259 -34.87 3.66 7.88
N LEU A 260 -34.95 2.36 8.15
CA LEU A 260 -36.23 1.68 8.40
C LEU A 260 -36.86 2.13 9.72
N ASP A 261 -36.06 2.26 10.79
CA ASP A 261 -36.54 2.73 12.10
C ASP A 261 -37.00 4.20 12.08
N LEU A 262 -36.45 5.03 11.18
CA LEU A 262 -36.84 6.44 11.03
C LEU A 262 -38.04 6.67 10.11
N GLY A 263 -38.40 5.68 9.30
CA GLY A 263 -39.52 5.74 8.35
C GLY A 263 -40.80 5.04 8.83
N ALA A 264 -40.74 4.34 9.98
CA ALA A 264 -41.85 3.65 10.63
C ALA A 264 -42.32 4.43 11.87
#